data_AF-A0A624F885-F1
#
_entry.id   AF-A0A624F885-F1
#
_cell.length_a   1.000
_cell.length_b   1.000
_cell.length_c   1.000
_cell.angle_alpha   90.00
_cell.angle_beta   90.00
_cell.angle_gamma   90.00
#
_symmetry.space_group_name_H-M   'P 1'
#
loop_
_entity.id
_entity.type
_entity.pdbx_description
1 polymer ?
#
loop_
_entity_poly.entity_id
_entity_poly.type
_entity_poly.pdbx_seq_one_letter_code
_entity_poly.pdbx_strand_id
1 'polypeptide(L)'
;TAPLIVLGCTMMRVCHLNTCPFGIATQDTELRDRFKGKVDDVINFMYFIAEELREYMARLGFERLDDMIGRVDKLRQKSVQGKAGKLNLDKILKSLPTYNRTAVHFKDYKDNKLEKTIDYRILLPLCKNAVEKKEPIKLSLEVGNQSRTFATMLSSEILKTYGKDALDEDSIHIKAIGNAGNSFGAFLLKGIKLEIIGDSNDYLGKGLSGGKIIAKISNEATFSPEENIIAGNACLYGATKGEVYLDGIAGERFCVRNSGALAVVLGTGVHGCEYMTGG
;
A
#
# COMPACT_ATOMS: atom_id res chain seq x y z
N THR A 1 15.66 -11.06 13.21
CA THR A 1 15.97 -11.42 14.61
C THR A 1 17.36 -11.02 15.04
N ALA A 2 18.43 -11.34 14.29
CA ALA A 2 19.80 -11.01 14.70
C ALA A 2 20.04 -9.52 15.06
N PRO A 3 19.48 -8.52 14.32
CA PRO A 3 19.58 -7.12 14.76
C PRO A 3 18.93 -6.86 16.12
N LEU A 4 17.84 -7.55 16.47
CA LEU A 4 17.23 -7.42 17.80
C LEU A 4 18.10 -8.03 18.90
N ILE A 5 18.84 -9.11 18.60
CA ILE A 5 19.79 -9.73 19.54
C ILE A 5 20.94 -8.78 19.84
N VAL A 6 21.47 -8.15 18.81
CA VAL A 6 22.49 -7.10 18.92
C VAL A 6 22.01 -5.92 19.76
N LEU A 7 20.73 -5.56 19.64
CA LEU A 7 20.07 -4.57 20.50
C LEU A 7 19.76 -5.05 21.93
N GLY A 8 20.12 -6.28 22.30
CA GLY A 8 19.98 -6.83 23.65
C GLY A 8 18.93 -7.93 23.82
N CYS A 9 18.28 -8.42 22.76
CA CYS A 9 17.31 -9.51 22.87
C CYS A 9 18.00 -10.82 23.22
N THR A 10 17.60 -11.43 24.33
CA THR A 10 18.10 -12.74 24.79
C THR A 10 17.21 -13.91 24.36
N MET A 11 16.30 -13.70 23.41
CA MET A 11 15.44 -14.76 22.84
C MET A 11 14.53 -15.48 23.86
N MET A 12 14.01 -14.76 24.86
CA MET A 12 13.10 -15.34 25.86
C MET A 12 11.69 -15.69 25.36
N ARG A 13 11.29 -15.23 24.16
CA ARG A 13 10.02 -15.58 23.50
C ARG A 13 8.73 -15.16 24.22
N VAL A 14 8.81 -14.12 25.05
CA VAL A 14 7.66 -13.52 25.75
C VAL A 14 7.11 -12.25 25.06
N CYS A 15 7.45 -12.03 23.79
CA CYS A 15 7.11 -10.79 23.07
C CYS A 15 5.60 -10.51 23.03
N HIS A 16 4.77 -11.56 22.96
CA HIS A 16 3.31 -11.47 22.93
C HIS A 16 2.68 -11.16 24.29
N LEU A 17 3.45 -11.27 25.38
CA LEU A 17 2.97 -11.04 26.75
C LEU A 17 3.16 -9.59 27.21
N ASN A 18 3.75 -8.71 26.39
CA ASN A 18 4.11 -7.34 26.75
C ASN A 18 5.13 -7.23 27.92
N THR A 19 5.81 -8.33 28.29
CA THR A 19 6.71 -8.41 29.46
C THR A 19 8.19 -8.53 29.10
N CYS A 20 8.62 -7.98 27.96
CA CYS A 20 10.03 -8.00 27.58
C CYS A 20 10.89 -7.19 28.59
N PRO A 21 11.77 -7.82 29.38
CA PRO A 21 12.51 -7.12 30.45
C PRO A 21 13.66 -6.26 29.91
N PHE A 22 13.97 -6.37 28.62
CA PHE A 22 15.00 -5.59 27.94
C PHE A 22 14.41 -4.39 27.18
N GLY A 23 13.11 -4.11 27.32
CA GLY A 23 12.47 -2.95 26.70
C GLY A 23 12.35 -3.01 25.17
N ILE A 24 12.53 -4.18 24.55
CA ILE A 24 12.53 -4.34 23.09
C ILE A 24 11.12 -4.54 22.54
N ALA A 25 10.40 -5.55 23.04
CA ALA A 25 9.07 -5.92 22.57
C ALA A 25 8.03 -5.75 23.69
N THR A 26 7.81 -4.50 24.09
CA THR A 26 6.85 -4.10 25.11
C THR A 26 6.42 -2.64 24.90
N GLN A 27 5.17 -2.33 25.24
CA GLN A 27 4.61 -0.98 25.33
C GLN A 27 4.59 -0.47 26.78
N ASP A 28 4.91 -1.32 27.76
CA ASP A 28 5.03 -0.92 29.17
C ASP A 28 6.19 0.09 29.34
N THR A 29 5.91 1.20 30.01
CA THR A 29 6.86 2.32 30.12
C THR A 29 8.07 1.98 30.99
N GLU A 30 7.88 1.33 32.13
CA GLU A 30 8.96 0.93 33.03
C GLU A 30 9.88 -0.11 32.37
N LEU A 31 9.31 -1.04 31.59
CA LEU A 31 10.11 -2.02 30.85
C LEU A 31 10.83 -1.39 29.66
N ARG A 32 10.21 -0.43 28.96
CA ARG A 32 10.85 0.32 27.86
C ARG A 32 12.07 1.11 28.33
N ASP A 33 12.06 1.68 29.53
CA ASP A 33 13.21 2.40 30.10
C ASP A 33 14.44 1.52 30.34
N ARG A 34 14.25 0.19 30.32
CA ARG A 34 15.34 -0.80 30.38
C ARG A 34 16.02 -1.02 29.03
N PHE A 35 15.50 -0.47 27.93
CA PHE A 35 16.15 -0.58 26.62
C PHE A 35 17.51 0.12 26.62
N LYS A 36 18.57 -0.62 26.28
CA LYS A 36 19.97 -0.12 26.22
C LYS A 36 20.61 -0.30 24.85
N GLY A 37 19.87 -0.77 23.85
CA GLY A 37 20.41 -0.99 22.51
C GLY A 37 20.86 0.30 21.84
N LYS A 38 22.00 0.26 21.15
CA LYS A 38 22.55 1.41 20.44
C LYS A 38 22.47 1.22 18.93
N VAL A 39 22.33 2.33 18.21
CA VAL A 39 22.36 2.33 16.74
C VAL A 39 23.71 1.81 16.23
N ASP A 40 24.81 2.20 16.89
CA ASP A 40 26.17 1.76 16.55
C ASP A 40 26.34 0.24 16.60
N ASP A 41 25.68 -0.45 17.54
CA ASP A 41 25.75 -1.91 17.65
C ASP A 41 25.17 -2.56 16.39
N VAL A 42 24.04 -2.05 15.89
CA VAL A 42 23.39 -2.54 14.66
C VAL A 42 24.25 -2.21 13.43
N ILE A 43 24.82 -1.01 13.37
CA ILE A 43 25.74 -0.62 12.29
C ILE A 43 26.94 -1.57 12.24
N ASN A 44 27.60 -1.78 13.38
CA ASN A 44 28.75 -2.69 13.48
C ASN A 44 28.38 -4.12 13.11
N PHE A 45 27.23 -4.62 13.56
CA PHE A 45 26.73 -5.92 13.16
C PHE A 45 26.55 -6.03 11.63
N MET A 46 25.95 -5.03 10.98
CA MET A 46 25.80 -5.02 9.52
C MET A 46 27.16 -4.96 8.81
N TYR A 47 28.14 -4.22 9.35
CA TYR A 47 29.50 -4.23 8.83
C TYR A 47 30.16 -5.60 8.92
N PHE A 48 30.02 -6.31 10.04
CA PHE A 48 30.55 -7.67 10.18
C PHE A 48 29.91 -8.66 9.20
N ILE A 49 28.59 -8.59 9.02
CA ILE A 49 27.89 -9.42 8.02
C ILE A 49 28.37 -9.09 6.60
N ALA A 50 28.55 -7.81 6.29
CA ALA A 50 29.04 -7.38 4.98
C ALA A 50 30.49 -7.80 4.73
N GLU A 51 31.36 -7.75 5.76
CA GLU A 51 32.75 -8.22 5.64
C GLU A 51 32.80 -9.74 5.45
N GLU A 52 32.10 -10.51 6.27
CA GLU A 52 32.04 -11.97 6.12
C GLU A 52 31.51 -12.36 4.72
N LEU A 53 30.50 -11.66 4.21
CA LEU A 53 30.02 -11.86 2.84
C LEU A 53 31.12 -11.57 1.81
N ARG A 54 31.88 -10.47 1.94
CA ARG A 54 33.01 -10.16 1.04
C ARG A 54 34.09 -11.23 1.08
N GLU A 55 34.40 -11.76 2.26
CA GLU A 55 35.34 -12.87 2.41
C GLU A 55 34.87 -14.11 1.63
N TYR A 56 33.59 -14.46 1.72
CA TYR A 56 33.02 -15.55 0.92
C TYR A 56 33.00 -15.25 -0.58
N MET A 57 32.65 -14.02 -0.98
CA MET A 57 32.68 -13.58 -2.38
C MET A 57 34.09 -13.75 -2.95
N ALA A 58 35.11 -13.26 -2.25
CA ALA A 58 36.51 -13.40 -2.66
C ALA A 58 36.92 -14.88 -2.76
N ARG A 59 36.55 -15.71 -1.78
CA ARG A 59 36.83 -17.17 -1.81
C ARG A 59 36.17 -17.89 -2.99
N LEU A 60 35.03 -17.41 -3.46
CA LEU A 60 34.27 -17.99 -4.58
C LEU A 60 34.64 -17.39 -5.94
N GLY A 61 35.47 -16.33 -5.95
CA GLY A 61 35.96 -15.63 -7.13
C GLY A 61 35.01 -14.56 -7.67
N PHE A 62 34.26 -13.89 -6.80
CA PHE A 62 33.33 -12.81 -7.16
C PHE A 62 33.81 -11.46 -6.62
N GLU A 63 33.79 -10.43 -7.45
CA GLU A 63 34.06 -9.05 -7.06
C GLU A 63 32.77 -8.28 -6.78
N ARG A 64 31.68 -8.60 -7.49
CA ARG A 64 30.37 -7.97 -7.34
C ARG A 64 29.35 -8.97 -6.84
N LEU A 65 28.48 -8.53 -5.93
CA LEU A 65 27.41 -9.37 -5.41
C LEU A 65 26.44 -9.82 -6.52
N ASP A 66 26.15 -8.93 -7.46
CA ASP A 66 25.29 -9.21 -8.63
C ASP A 66 25.77 -10.43 -9.42
N ASP A 67 27.09 -10.59 -9.58
CA ASP A 67 27.68 -11.73 -10.32
C ASP A 67 27.54 -13.06 -9.56
N MET A 68 27.32 -12.99 -8.24
CA MET A 68 27.13 -14.13 -7.35
C MET A 68 25.66 -14.55 -7.23
N ILE A 69 24.71 -13.63 -7.42
CA ILE A 69 23.27 -13.90 -7.32
C ILE A 69 22.86 -14.96 -8.35
N GLY A 70 22.16 -16.01 -7.91
CA GLY A 70 21.66 -17.08 -8.78
C GLY A 70 22.70 -18.12 -9.20
N ARG A 71 23.96 -18.02 -8.75
CA ARG A 71 25.06 -18.97 -9.04
C ARG A 71 24.94 -20.29 -8.28
N VAL A 72 23.90 -21.07 -8.58
CA VAL A 72 23.66 -22.39 -7.98
C VAL A 72 24.78 -23.40 -8.28
N ASP A 73 25.56 -23.18 -9.34
CA ASP A 73 26.75 -23.97 -9.67
C ASP A 73 27.87 -23.86 -8.62
N LYS A 74 27.82 -22.82 -7.76
CA LYS A 74 28.75 -22.65 -6.62
C LYS A 74 28.27 -23.37 -5.35
N LEU A 75 27.10 -24.01 -5.40
CA LEU A 75 26.52 -24.75 -4.29
C LEU A 75 26.55 -26.24 -4.58
N ARG A 76 26.74 -27.04 -3.53
CA ARG A 76 26.59 -28.50 -3.59
C ARG A 76 25.97 -29.02 -2.31
N GLN A 77 25.17 -30.08 -2.43
CA GLN A 77 24.69 -30.80 -1.25
C GLN A 77 25.88 -31.50 -0.58
N LYS A 78 26.09 -31.20 0.71
CA LYS A 78 27.07 -31.92 1.53
C LYS A 78 26.52 -33.33 1.81
N SER A 79 27.33 -34.36 1.55
CA SER A 79 26.98 -35.73 1.93
C SER A 79 26.98 -35.87 3.46
N VAL A 80 25.86 -36.32 4.02
CA VAL A 80 25.65 -36.51 5.46
C VAL A 80 24.88 -37.80 5.72
N GLN A 81 25.10 -38.43 6.87
CA GLN A 81 24.43 -39.68 7.25
C GLN A 81 23.05 -39.44 7.88
N GLY A 82 22.28 -40.52 8.03
CA GLY A 82 20.99 -40.51 8.73
C GLY A 82 19.85 -39.91 7.91
N LYS A 83 18.83 -39.39 8.60
CA LYS A 83 17.62 -38.84 7.95
C LYS A 83 17.93 -37.66 7.01
N ALA A 84 18.91 -36.82 7.37
CA ALA A 84 19.31 -35.67 6.55
C ALA A 84 19.88 -36.08 5.19
N GLY A 85 20.58 -37.23 5.12
CA GLY A 85 21.12 -37.77 3.87
C GLY A 85 20.06 -38.24 2.88
N LYS A 86 18.80 -38.39 3.32
CA LYS A 86 17.66 -38.77 2.45
C LYS A 86 17.01 -37.57 1.76
N LEU A 87 17.39 -36.35 2.13
CA LEU A 87 16.84 -35.14 1.51
C LEU A 87 17.39 -35.02 0.08
N ASN A 88 16.48 -34.90 -0.89
CA ASN A 88 16.82 -34.52 -2.26
C ASN A 88 16.69 -32.99 -2.38
N LEU A 89 17.81 -32.30 -2.61
CA LEU A 89 17.86 -30.84 -2.80
C LEU A 89 17.89 -30.41 -4.27
N ASP A 90 17.65 -31.32 -5.22
CA ASP A 90 17.75 -31.06 -6.66
C ASP A 90 16.86 -29.87 -7.07
N LYS A 91 15.66 -29.74 -6.50
CA LYS A 91 14.75 -28.62 -6.80
C LYS A 91 15.33 -27.24 -6.44
N ILE A 92 16.26 -27.18 -5.48
CA ILE A 92 16.92 -25.94 -5.02
C ILE A 92 18.24 -25.73 -5.79
N LEU A 93 18.98 -26.80 -6.05
CA LEU A 93 20.29 -26.76 -6.70
C LEU A 93 20.21 -26.83 -8.24
N LYS A 94 19.00 -26.87 -8.81
CA LYS A 94 18.80 -26.97 -10.26
C LYS A 94 19.23 -25.69 -10.97
N SER A 95 20.13 -25.84 -11.93
CA SER A 95 20.58 -24.74 -12.79
C SER A 95 19.46 -24.29 -13.74
N LEU A 96 19.12 -22.99 -13.70
CA LEU A 96 18.09 -22.34 -14.52
C LEU A 96 18.48 -22.16 -16.00
N PRO A 97 19.74 -21.88 -16.40
CA PRO A 97 20.15 -21.77 -17.80
C PRO A 97 19.80 -22.96 -18.68
N THR A 98 19.64 -24.16 -18.11
CA THR A 98 19.20 -25.37 -18.82
C THR A 98 17.72 -25.33 -19.23
N TYR A 99 16.91 -24.46 -18.60
CA TYR A 99 15.46 -24.33 -18.83
C TYR A 99 15.04 -22.95 -19.35
N ASN A 100 15.69 -21.88 -18.91
CA ASN A 100 15.45 -20.53 -19.40
C ASN A 100 16.76 -19.72 -19.39
N ARG A 101 17.42 -19.66 -20.55
CA ARG A 101 18.68 -18.92 -20.77
C ARG A 101 18.56 -17.41 -20.48
N THR A 102 17.35 -16.87 -20.38
CA THR A 102 17.10 -15.43 -20.13
C THR A 102 16.83 -15.09 -18.67
N ALA A 103 16.62 -16.09 -17.79
CA ALA A 103 16.22 -15.91 -16.39
C ALA A 103 17.38 -16.17 -15.41
N VAL A 104 18.54 -15.55 -15.66
CA VAL A 104 19.75 -15.77 -14.84
C VAL A 104 19.98 -14.63 -13.86
N HIS A 105 19.54 -13.41 -14.20
CA HIS A 105 19.74 -12.22 -13.38
C HIS A 105 18.54 -11.27 -13.54
N PHE A 106 18.15 -10.62 -12.45
CA PHE A 106 17.17 -9.54 -12.51
C PHE A 106 17.76 -8.38 -13.31
N LYS A 107 17.11 -7.96 -14.41
CA LYS A 107 17.67 -6.92 -15.26
C LYS A 107 17.19 -5.54 -14.85
N ASP A 108 15.88 -5.37 -14.79
CA ASP A 108 15.25 -4.11 -14.43
C ASP A 108 13.79 -4.31 -14.09
N TYR A 109 13.22 -3.31 -13.42
CA TYR A 109 11.78 -3.21 -13.25
C TYR A 109 11.11 -2.87 -14.57
N LYS A 110 9.96 -3.48 -14.84
CA LYS A 110 9.10 -3.03 -15.94
C LYS A 110 8.52 -1.67 -15.59
N ASP A 111 8.57 -0.76 -16.55
CA ASP A 111 7.88 0.52 -16.46
C ASP A 111 6.37 0.29 -16.19
N ASN A 112 5.88 0.95 -15.15
CA ASN A 112 4.50 0.86 -14.69
C ASN A 112 3.54 1.75 -15.52
N LYS A 113 4.08 2.55 -16.45
CA LYS A 113 3.33 3.38 -17.40
C LYS A 113 2.38 4.37 -16.72
N LEU A 114 2.77 4.89 -15.55
CA LEU A 114 1.95 5.85 -14.79
C LEU A 114 1.64 7.12 -15.59
N GLU A 115 2.53 7.50 -16.51
CA GLU A 115 2.37 8.61 -17.44
C GLU A 115 1.19 8.43 -18.40
N LYS A 116 0.60 7.23 -18.47
CA LYS A 116 -0.60 6.95 -19.28
C LYS A 116 -1.91 7.12 -18.53
N THR A 117 -1.85 7.24 -17.20
CA THR A 117 -3.04 7.38 -16.36
C THR A 117 -3.74 8.72 -16.56
N ILE A 118 -5.05 8.75 -16.29
CA ILE A 118 -5.85 9.97 -16.37
C ILE A 118 -5.36 11.04 -15.39
N ASP A 119 -4.92 10.64 -14.20
CA ASP A 119 -4.36 11.56 -13.22
C ASP A 119 -3.14 12.29 -13.79
N TYR A 120 -2.16 11.56 -14.33
CA TYR A 120 -0.94 12.16 -14.85
C TYR A 120 -1.18 12.99 -16.11
N ARG A 121 -1.99 12.47 -17.04
CA ARG A 121 -2.19 13.10 -18.36
C ARG A 121 -3.17 14.26 -18.34
N ILE A 122 -4.14 14.24 -17.44
CA ILE A 122 -5.29 15.15 -17.47
C ILE A 122 -5.42 15.89 -16.14
N LEU A 123 -5.55 15.20 -15.00
CA LEU A 123 -5.85 15.88 -13.73
C LEU A 123 -4.70 16.78 -13.26
N LEU A 124 -3.47 16.28 -13.23
CA LEU A 124 -2.31 17.05 -12.76
C LEU A 124 -2.09 18.32 -13.61
N PRO A 125 -2.11 18.27 -14.95
CA PRO A 125 -2.05 19.47 -15.77
C PRO A 125 -3.20 20.45 -15.51
N LEU A 126 -4.45 19.98 -15.44
CA LEU A 126 -5.62 20.84 -15.21
C LEU A 126 -5.63 21.46 -13.80
N CYS A 127 -5.15 20.72 -12.81
CA CYS A 127 -5.08 21.17 -11.42
C CYS A 127 -3.77 21.86 -11.08
N LYS A 128 -2.90 22.18 -12.06
CA LYS A 128 -1.56 22.71 -11.79
C LYS A 128 -1.57 23.92 -10.85
N ASN A 129 -2.43 24.91 -11.11
CA ASN A 129 -2.55 26.07 -10.23
C ASN A 129 -3.14 25.71 -8.85
N ALA A 130 -4.08 24.76 -8.79
CA ALA A 130 -4.64 24.30 -7.53
C ALA A 130 -3.58 23.57 -6.67
N VAL A 131 -2.67 22.84 -7.31
CA VAL A 131 -1.53 22.22 -6.63
C VAL A 131 -0.50 23.28 -6.26
N GLU A 132 0.02 24.06 -7.21
CA GLU A 132 1.16 24.97 -6.98
C GLU A 132 0.81 26.24 -6.20
N LYS A 133 -0.42 26.74 -6.31
CA LYS A 133 -0.84 28.03 -5.75
C LYS A 133 -2.04 27.93 -4.81
N LYS A 134 -2.59 26.72 -4.61
CA LYS A 134 -3.81 26.48 -3.82
C LYS A 134 -5.03 27.27 -4.31
N GLU A 135 -5.06 27.57 -5.61
CA GLU A 135 -6.20 28.24 -6.24
C GLU A 135 -7.39 27.26 -6.33
N PRO A 136 -8.59 27.63 -5.84
CA PRO A 136 -9.75 26.77 -5.95
C PRO A 136 -10.12 26.50 -7.41
N ILE A 137 -10.55 25.27 -7.72
CA ILE A 137 -10.89 24.85 -9.07
C ILE A 137 -12.09 23.92 -9.08
N LYS A 138 -12.92 24.04 -10.14
CA LYS A 138 -14.00 23.12 -10.45
C LYS A 138 -13.82 22.55 -11.84
N LEU A 139 -13.88 21.24 -11.98
CA LEU A 139 -13.67 20.52 -13.24
C LEU A 139 -14.78 19.50 -13.47
N SER A 140 -15.09 19.22 -14.73
CA SER A 140 -15.98 18.12 -15.12
C SER A 140 -15.27 17.26 -16.16
N LEU A 141 -15.26 15.94 -15.97
CA LEU A 141 -14.52 14.98 -16.80
C LEU A 141 -15.30 13.68 -16.98
N GLU A 142 -15.18 13.07 -18.14
CA GLU A 142 -15.67 11.70 -18.36
C GLU A 142 -14.68 10.69 -17.79
N VAL A 143 -15.21 9.65 -17.14
CA VAL A 143 -14.43 8.53 -16.61
C VAL A 143 -15.04 7.21 -17.10
N GLY A 144 -14.17 6.22 -17.29
CA GLY A 144 -14.58 4.85 -17.56
C GLY A 144 -13.90 3.88 -16.61
N ASN A 145 -14.26 2.60 -16.69
CA ASN A 145 -13.76 1.57 -15.76
C ASN A 145 -12.22 1.38 -15.79
N GLN A 146 -11.54 1.90 -16.82
CA GLN A 146 -10.08 1.92 -16.91
C GLN A 146 -9.44 3.08 -16.12
N SER A 147 -10.22 4.10 -15.76
CA SER A 147 -9.84 5.22 -14.88
C SER A 147 -9.76 4.76 -13.43
N ARG A 148 -8.79 3.89 -13.16
CA ARG A 148 -8.49 3.35 -11.83
C ARG A 148 -7.71 4.37 -11.00
N THR A 149 -7.85 4.30 -9.67
CA THR A 149 -7.12 5.17 -8.72
C THR A 149 -7.27 6.67 -9.02
N PHE A 150 -8.44 7.07 -9.52
CA PHE A 150 -8.70 8.45 -9.93
C PHE A 150 -8.46 9.43 -8.77
N ALA A 151 -7.77 10.52 -9.07
CA ALA A 151 -7.32 11.57 -8.15
C ALA A 151 -6.31 11.13 -7.05
N THR A 152 -5.82 9.89 -7.06
CA THR A 152 -4.84 9.42 -6.07
C THR A 152 -3.48 10.11 -6.27
N MET A 153 -3.02 10.31 -7.51
CA MET A 153 -1.75 11.01 -7.74
C MET A 153 -1.90 12.49 -7.46
N LEU A 154 -3.05 13.10 -7.78
CA LEU A 154 -3.35 14.48 -7.41
C LEU A 154 -3.24 14.68 -5.89
N SER A 155 -3.86 13.79 -5.12
CA SER A 155 -3.74 13.76 -3.65
C SER A 155 -2.27 13.66 -3.20
N SER A 156 -1.49 12.79 -3.84
CA SER A 156 -0.06 12.59 -3.55
C SER A 156 0.79 13.84 -3.80
N GLU A 157 0.59 14.54 -4.92
CA GLU A 157 1.36 15.75 -5.25
C GLU A 157 1.09 16.89 -4.27
N ILE A 158 -0.15 17.03 -3.81
CA ILE A 158 -0.51 17.99 -2.74
C ILE A 158 0.15 17.58 -1.42
N LEU A 159 0.07 16.29 -1.05
CA LEU A 159 0.66 15.78 0.19
C LEU A 159 2.16 16.04 0.27
N LYS A 160 2.89 15.72 -0.80
CA LYS A 160 4.35 15.87 -0.87
C LYS A 160 4.78 17.31 -0.72
N THR A 161 4.01 18.25 -1.26
CA THR A 161 4.38 19.65 -1.33
C THR A 161 3.98 20.41 -0.06
N TYR A 162 2.80 20.13 0.51
CA TYR A 162 2.21 20.95 1.58
C TYR A 162 1.73 20.18 2.81
N GLY A 163 1.75 18.85 2.79
CA GLY A 163 1.25 18.01 3.87
C GLY A 163 -0.27 17.79 3.85
N LYS A 164 -0.78 17.17 4.92
CA LYS A 164 -2.15 16.59 4.98
C LYS A 164 -3.29 17.61 5.09
N ASP A 165 -3.04 18.81 5.60
CA ASP A 165 -4.04 19.87 5.84
C ASP A 165 -3.79 21.07 4.90
N ALA A 166 -3.31 20.78 3.69
CA ALA A 166 -2.81 21.78 2.76
C ALA A 166 -3.86 22.72 2.17
N LEU A 167 -5.08 22.23 2.01
CA LEU A 167 -6.17 22.88 1.29
C LEU A 167 -7.37 23.11 2.20
N ASP A 168 -8.07 24.23 1.96
CA ASP A 168 -9.39 24.47 2.52
C ASP A 168 -10.41 23.50 1.93
N GLU A 169 -11.52 23.30 2.64
CA GLU A 169 -12.56 22.36 2.23
C GLU A 169 -13.12 22.68 0.83
N ASP A 170 -13.35 21.63 0.04
CA ASP A 170 -13.88 21.72 -1.33
C ASP A 170 -13.08 22.64 -2.30
N SER A 171 -11.81 22.93 -2.01
CA SER A 171 -10.93 23.73 -2.88
C SER A 171 -10.79 23.15 -4.28
N ILE A 172 -10.68 21.82 -4.40
CA ILE A 172 -10.63 21.12 -5.69
C ILE A 172 -11.88 20.27 -5.81
N HIS A 173 -12.84 20.68 -6.63
CA HIS A 173 -14.06 19.91 -6.90
C HIS A 173 -14.00 19.32 -8.31
N ILE A 174 -13.96 18.00 -8.39
CA ILE A 174 -13.94 17.28 -9.66
C ILE A 174 -15.24 16.48 -9.79
N LYS A 175 -16.03 16.85 -10.80
CA LYS A 175 -17.19 16.11 -11.23
C LYS A 175 -16.79 15.08 -12.29
N ALA A 176 -16.89 13.80 -11.97
CA ALA A 176 -16.73 12.69 -12.88
C ALA A 176 -18.09 12.27 -13.45
N ILE A 177 -18.15 11.92 -14.74
CA ILE A 177 -19.36 11.42 -15.40
C ILE A 177 -19.03 10.07 -16.04
N GLY A 178 -19.81 9.03 -15.70
CA GLY A 178 -19.62 7.67 -16.18
C GLY A 178 -19.37 6.68 -15.05
N ASN A 179 -18.57 5.66 -15.33
CA ASN A 179 -18.36 4.51 -14.45
C ASN A 179 -16.89 4.39 -14.04
N ALA A 180 -16.57 4.74 -12.80
CA ALA A 180 -15.18 4.76 -12.32
C ALA A 180 -14.61 3.35 -12.13
N GLY A 181 -13.31 3.22 -12.43
CA GLY A 181 -12.56 2.01 -12.15
C GLY A 181 -12.26 1.83 -10.66
N ASN A 182 -11.62 0.71 -10.32
CA ASN A 182 -11.26 0.39 -8.94
C ASN A 182 -10.48 1.53 -8.26
N SER A 183 -10.72 1.71 -6.96
CA SER A 183 -10.00 2.66 -6.11
C SER A 183 -10.25 4.14 -6.46
N PHE A 184 -11.44 4.49 -6.94
CA PHE A 184 -11.84 5.89 -7.13
C PHE A 184 -11.68 6.69 -5.83
N GLY A 185 -10.89 7.76 -5.86
CA GLY A 185 -10.62 8.58 -4.67
C GLY A 185 -9.85 7.86 -3.57
N ALA A 186 -9.00 6.88 -3.90
CA ALA A 186 -8.13 6.27 -2.90
C ALA A 186 -7.15 7.30 -2.31
N PHE A 187 -6.96 7.26 -0.99
CA PHE A 187 -6.09 8.16 -0.23
C PHE A 187 -6.37 9.66 -0.47
N LEU A 188 -7.63 10.01 -0.75
CA LEU A 188 -8.02 11.38 -1.05
C LEU A 188 -7.84 12.29 0.17
N LEU A 189 -7.09 13.37 -0.02
CA LEU A 189 -6.81 14.36 1.01
C LEU A 189 -7.95 15.35 1.21
N LYS A 190 -7.95 15.96 2.40
CA LYS A 190 -8.79 17.12 2.72
C LYS A 190 -8.65 18.22 1.66
N GLY A 191 -9.78 18.83 1.33
CA GLY A 191 -9.90 19.90 0.33
C GLY A 191 -10.10 19.42 -1.10
N ILE A 192 -10.02 18.10 -1.34
CA ILE A 192 -10.43 17.50 -2.61
C ILE A 192 -11.82 16.87 -2.44
N LYS A 193 -12.74 17.28 -3.31
CA LYS A 193 -14.09 16.76 -3.43
C LYS A 193 -14.25 16.08 -4.78
N LEU A 194 -14.57 14.80 -4.75
CA LEU A 194 -14.96 14.05 -5.94
C LEU A 194 -16.47 13.85 -5.94
N GLU A 195 -17.10 14.14 -7.05
CA GLU A 195 -18.50 13.86 -7.28
C GLU A 195 -18.61 13.01 -8.55
N ILE A 196 -19.17 11.81 -8.48
CA ILE A 196 -19.42 10.98 -9.66
C ILE A 196 -20.91 10.90 -9.95
N ILE A 197 -21.29 11.25 -11.19
CA ILE A 197 -22.60 10.94 -11.76
C ILE A 197 -22.46 9.62 -12.52
N GLY A 198 -22.99 8.55 -11.95
CA GLY A 198 -22.84 7.17 -12.40
C GLY A 198 -22.44 6.26 -11.25
N ASP A 199 -21.53 5.32 -11.50
CA ASP A 199 -21.12 4.28 -10.54
C ASP A 199 -19.61 4.18 -10.37
N SER A 200 -19.17 3.40 -9.38
CA SER A 200 -17.77 3.04 -9.19
C SER A 200 -17.63 1.55 -8.92
N ASN A 201 -16.54 0.96 -9.42
CA ASN A 201 -16.12 -0.37 -9.01
C ASN A 201 -15.57 -0.38 -7.57
N ASP A 202 -14.96 -1.50 -7.18
CA ASP A 202 -14.45 -1.77 -5.82
C ASP A 202 -13.49 -0.69 -5.29
N TYR A 203 -13.40 -0.62 -3.96
CA TYR A 203 -12.42 0.18 -3.22
C TYR A 203 -12.60 1.69 -3.34
N LEU A 204 -13.81 2.19 -3.64
CA LEU A 204 -14.10 3.62 -3.57
C LEU A 204 -13.67 4.17 -2.20
N GLY A 205 -12.88 5.25 -2.21
CA GLY A 205 -12.37 5.86 -0.98
C GLY A 205 -11.45 4.95 -0.15
N LYS A 206 -10.77 3.96 -0.75
CA LYS A 206 -9.77 3.15 -0.05
C LYS A 206 -8.75 4.04 0.66
N GLY A 207 -8.57 3.84 1.97
CA GLY A 207 -7.66 4.63 2.79
C GLY A 207 -7.97 6.13 2.79
N LEU A 208 -9.25 6.52 2.68
CA LEU A 208 -9.66 7.93 2.68
C LEU A 208 -8.98 8.71 3.82
N SER A 209 -8.46 9.89 3.48
CA SER A 209 -7.57 10.67 4.36
C SER A 209 -8.01 12.15 4.44
N GLY A 210 -9.32 12.37 4.52
CA GLY A 210 -9.93 13.68 4.74
C GLY A 210 -10.69 14.25 3.55
N GLY A 211 -10.58 13.66 2.36
CA GLY A 211 -11.34 14.07 1.18
C GLY A 211 -12.82 13.74 1.28
N LYS A 212 -13.60 14.31 0.35
CA LYS A 212 -15.05 14.10 0.24
C LYS A 212 -15.38 13.37 -1.07
N ILE A 213 -16.17 12.31 -1.02
CA ILE A 213 -16.62 11.58 -2.21
C ILE A 213 -18.14 11.51 -2.20
N ILE A 214 -18.76 11.90 -3.32
CA ILE A 214 -20.20 11.80 -3.54
C ILE A 214 -20.40 10.94 -4.77
N ALA A 215 -21.19 9.88 -4.67
CA ALA A 215 -21.66 9.11 -5.82
C ALA A 215 -23.17 9.26 -5.92
N LYS A 216 -23.65 9.66 -7.11
CA LYS A 216 -25.07 9.81 -7.39
C LYS A 216 -25.46 9.19 -8.73
N ILE A 217 -26.67 8.65 -8.78
CA ILE A 217 -27.25 8.21 -10.05
C ILE A 217 -27.47 9.42 -10.98
N SER A 218 -27.60 9.16 -12.28
CA SER A 218 -28.01 10.21 -13.23
C SER A 218 -29.43 10.67 -12.93
N ASN A 219 -29.70 11.97 -13.10
CA ASN A 219 -31.07 12.51 -13.03
C ASN A 219 -32.01 11.91 -14.09
N GLU A 220 -31.44 11.28 -15.12
CA GLU A 220 -32.17 10.60 -16.20
C GLU A 220 -32.46 9.13 -15.87
N ALA A 221 -31.93 8.59 -14.76
CA ALA A 221 -32.15 7.21 -14.37
C ALA A 221 -33.61 7.01 -13.92
N THR A 222 -34.20 5.89 -14.37
CA THR A 222 -35.60 5.54 -14.08
C THR A 222 -35.75 4.47 -13.00
N PHE A 223 -34.63 3.97 -12.45
CA PHE A 223 -34.60 2.93 -11.41
C PHE A 223 -34.37 3.55 -10.02
N SER A 224 -34.77 2.83 -8.97
CA SER A 224 -34.62 3.28 -7.59
C SER A 224 -33.17 3.12 -7.10
N PRO A 225 -32.53 4.16 -6.54
CA PRO A 225 -31.22 4.06 -5.87
C PRO A 225 -31.18 2.97 -4.79
N GLU A 226 -32.25 2.85 -3.99
CA GLU A 226 -32.33 1.96 -2.83
C GLU A 226 -32.29 0.47 -3.20
N GLU A 227 -32.50 0.14 -4.47
CA GLU A 227 -32.53 -1.24 -4.99
C GLU A 227 -31.32 -1.57 -5.89
N ASN A 228 -30.40 -0.61 -6.11
CA ASN A 228 -29.34 -0.73 -7.11
C ASN A 228 -27.95 -0.43 -6.55
N ILE A 229 -26.95 -1.15 -7.08
CA ILE A 229 -25.54 -0.99 -6.67
C ILE A 229 -24.95 0.25 -7.33
N ILE A 230 -24.37 1.15 -6.52
CA ILE A 230 -23.64 2.33 -7.00
C ILE A 230 -22.13 2.22 -6.79
N ALA A 231 -21.69 1.40 -5.82
CA ALA A 231 -20.29 1.19 -5.51
C ALA A 231 -19.99 -0.29 -5.24
N GLY A 232 -18.82 -0.76 -5.66
CA GLY A 232 -18.38 -2.13 -5.45
C GLY A 232 -18.01 -2.48 -4.00
N ASN A 233 -17.20 -3.52 -3.85
CA ASN A 233 -16.79 -4.08 -2.57
C ASN A 233 -15.70 -3.25 -1.87
N ALA A 234 -15.57 -3.43 -0.56
CA ALA A 234 -14.49 -2.90 0.27
C ALA A 234 -14.28 -1.38 0.12
N CYS A 235 -15.38 -0.65 -0.11
CA CYS A 235 -15.38 0.81 -0.04
C CYS A 235 -14.93 1.26 1.35
N LEU A 236 -14.16 2.35 1.40
CA LEU A 236 -13.59 2.91 2.63
C LEU A 236 -12.64 1.98 3.40
N TYR A 237 -12.03 0.99 2.72
CA TYR A 237 -11.09 0.09 3.37
C TYR A 237 -9.95 0.85 4.06
N GLY A 238 -9.91 0.78 5.41
CA GLY A 238 -8.84 1.40 6.20
C GLY A 238 -8.88 2.92 6.19
N ALA A 239 -10.02 3.54 5.88
CA ALA A 239 -10.19 4.98 5.91
C ALA A 239 -9.92 5.55 7.32
N THR A 240 -9.34 6.74 7.38
CA THR A 240 -8.94 7.38 8.66
C THR A 240 -9.64 8.70 8.92
N LYS A 241 -10.10 9.37 7.86
CA LYS A 241 -10.86 10.63 7.91
C LYS A 241 -11.53 10.87 6.55
N GLY A 242 -12.54 11.72 6.52
CA GLY A 242 -13.22 12.16 5.29
C GLY A 242 -14.68 11.75 5.29
N GLU A 243 -15.36 12.06 4.19
CA GLU A 243 -16.80 11.89 4.08
C GLU A 243 -17.17 11.20 2.76
N VAL A 244 -18.08 10.24 2.81
CA VAL A 244 -18.61 9.56 1.63
C VAL A 244 -20.13 9.54 1.65
N TYR A 245 -20.74 9.93 0.53
CA TYR A 245 -22.19 9.92 0.36
C TYR A 245 -22.53 9.14 -0.91
N LEU A 246 -23.24 8.02 -0.76
CA LEU A 246 -23.60 7.11 -1.84
C LEU A 246 -25.12 7.05 -1.98
N ASP A 247 -25.62 7.54 -3.11
CA ASP A 247 -27.02 7.42 -3.52
C ASP A 247 -27.27 6.05 -4.16
N GLY A 248 -27.08 4.99 -3.38
CA GLY A 248 -27.28 3.60 -3.80
C GLY A 248 -26.68 2.59 -2.83
N ILE A 249 -26.71 1.31 -3.22
CA ILE A 249 -26.16 0.19 -2.46
C ILE A 249 -24.65 0.05 -2.72
N ALA A 250 -23.86 -0.17 -1.66
CA ALA A 250 -22.48 -0.62 -1.76
C ALA A 250 -22.37 -2.14 -1.71
N GLY A 251 -21.32 -2.71 -2.30
CA GLY A 251 -21.04 -4.14 -2.25
C GLY A 251 -20.68 -4.68 -0.87
N GLU A 252 -20.02 -5.83 -0.83
CA GLU A 252 -19.57 -6.46 0.41
C GLU A 252 -18.47 -5.65 1.11
N ARG A 253 -18.34 -5.84 2.44
CA ARG A 253 -17.25 -5.26 3.24
C ARG A 253 -17.17 -3.73 3.19
N PHE A 254 -18.31 -3.06 3.01
CA PHE A 254 -18.39 -1.61 3.16
C PHE A 254 -17.82 -1.16 4.52
N CYS A 255 -16.96 -0.14 4.54
CA CYS A 255 -16.29 0.34 5.76
C CYS A 255 -15.42 -0.70 6.50
N VAL A 256 -14.91 -1.72 5.81
CA VAL A 256 -13.97 -2.68 6.42
C VAL A 256 -12.74 -1.94 6.97
N ARG A 257 -12.44 -2.13 8.26
CA ARG A 257 -11.34 -1.44 8.96
C ARG A 257 -11.41 0.09 8.93
N ASN A 258 -12.60 0.68 8.75
CA ASN A 258 -12.76 2.12 8.89
C ASN A 258 -12.31 2.56 10.30
N SER A 259 -11.51 3.61 10.36
CA SER A 259 -10.88 4.13 11.58
C SER A 259 -11.18 5.63 11.80
N GLY A 260 -12.06 6.24 11.00
CA GLY A 260 -12.46 7.64 11.24
C GLY A 260 -13.16 8.39 10.09
N ALA A 261 -13.55 7.73 9.00
CA ALA A 261 -14.34 8.38 7.94
C ALA A 261 -15.84 8.25 8.20
N LEU A 262 -16.60 9.30 7.90
CA LEU A 262 -18.05 9.31 7.97
C LEU A 262 -18.62 8.86 6.62
N ALA A 263 -19.67 8.04 6.64
CA ALA A 263 -20.30 7.60 5.40
C ALA A 263 -21.81 7.45 5.52
N VAL A 264 -22.51 7.79 4.44
CA VAL A 264 -23.95 7.53 4.24
C VAL A 264 -24.11 6.72 2.97
N VAL A 265 -24.84 5.62 3.06
CA VAL A 265 -25.14 4.69 1.96
C VAL A 265 -26.55 4.15 2.13
N LEU A 266 -27.24 3.84 1.03
CA LEU A 266 -28.63 3.36 1.09
C LEU A 266 -28.73 1.85 1.37
N GLY A 267 -27.66 1.10 1.18
CA GLY A 267 -27.56 -0.30 1.56
C GLY A 267 -26.13 -0.84 1.44
N THR A 268 -25.86 -1.99 2.02
CA THR A 268 -24.55 -2.67 1.93
C THR A 268 -24.75 -4.16 1.75
N GLY A 269 -23.81 -4.81 1.06
CA GLY A 269 -23.67 -6.26 1.08
C GLY A 269 -23.21 -6.80 2.44
N VAL A 270 -22.88 -8.09 2.49
CA VAL A 270 -22.43 -8.76 3.72
C VAL A 270 -21.13 -8.17 4.27
N HIS A 271 -20.92 -8.33 5.58
CA HIS A 271 -19.72 -7.86 6.30
C HIS A 271 -19.52 -6.33 6.31
N GLY A 272 -20.61 -5.56 6.25
CA GLY A 272 -20.55 -4.12 6.52
C GLY A 272 -19.91 -3.82 7.88
N CYS A 273 -19.05 -2.81 7.92
CA CYS A 273 -18.28 -2.34 9.09
C CYS A 273 -17.38 -3.40 9.75
N GLU A 274 -17.00 -4.47 9.05
CA GLU A 274 -16.11 -5.51 9.57
C GLU A 274 -14.77 -4.88 10.06
N TYR A 275 -14.38 -5.15 11.30
CA TYR A 275 -13.17 -4.60 11.94
C TYR A 275 -13.09 -3.07 12.03
N MET A 276 -14.21 -2.35 11.96
CA MET A 276 -14.24 -0.90 12.15
C MET A 276 -13.79 -0.52 13.57
N THR A 277 -12.95 0.51 13.69
CA THR A 277 -12.38 1.02 14.96
C THR A 277 -12.72 2.49 15.22
N GLY A 278 -13.38 3.17 14.28
CA GLY A 278 -13.86 4.55 14.44
C GLY A 278 -14.45 5.09 13.12
N GLY A 279 -15.15 6.23 13.22
CA GLY A 279 -15.89 6.86 12.11
C GLY A 279 -17.39 6.69 12.23
#